data_AF-A0A0X8X9B7-F1
#
_entry.id   AF-A0A0X8X9B7-F1
#
_cell.length_a   1.000
_cell.length_b   1.000
_cell.length_c   1.000
_cell.angle_alpha   90.00
_cell.angle_beta   90.00
_cell.angle_gamma   90.00
#
_symmetry.space_group_name_H-M   'P 1'
#
loop_
_entity.id
_entity.type
_entity.pdbx_description
1 polymer ?
#
loop_
_entity_poly.entity_id
_entity_poly.type
_entity_poly.pdbx_seq_one_letter_code
_entity_poly.pdbx_strand_id
1 'polypeptide(L)'
;MISDHDHQAGQMATVDSIDQGLARILIGPEASMEIVPLNRLPNGTVEGDTVTVFMPESGDIAEATFSNAPGGNNENPTAGDLGSLDLHDRDY
;
A
#
# COMPACT_ATOMS: atom_id res chain seq x y z
N MET A 1 -7.44 -5.12 -36.35
CA MET A 1 -7.92 -4.17 -35.33
C MET A 1 -7.56 -4.76 -33.99
N ILE A 2 -6.40 -4.37 -33.45
CA ILE A 2 -6.07 -4.70 -32.06
C ILE A 2 -6.62 -3.51 -31.31
N SER A 3 -7.68 -3.73 -30.54
CA SER A 3 -8.14 -2.74 -29.57
C SER A 3 -6.99 -2.57 -28.59
N ASP A 4 -6.24 -1.46 -28.71
CA ASP A 4 -5.36 -0.97 -27.66
C ASP A 4 -6.24 -0.83 -26.42
N HIS A 5 -6.18 -1.87 -25.60
CA HIS A 5 -6.89 -1.99 -24.35
C HIS A 5 -6.20 -1.01 -23.43
N ASP A 6 -6.70 0.22 -23.41
CA ASP A 6 -6.32 1.34 -22.55
C ASP A 6 -5.55 0.87 -21.30
N HIS A 7 -4.23 0.76 -21.44
CA HIS A 7 -3.34 0.42 -20.35
C HIS A 7 -3.15 1.73 -19.59
N GLN A 8 -4.12 2.09 -18.75
CA GLN A 8 -3.81 2.92 -17.59
C GLN A 8 -2.89 2.08 -16.70
N ALA A 9 -1.63 1.98 -17.10
CA ALA A 9 -0.58 1.35 -16.33
C ALA A 9 -0.47 2.15 -15.04
N GLY A 10 -0.85 1.53 -13.92
CA GLY A 10 -0.71 2.16 -12.62
C GLY A 10 0.71 2.67 -12.44
N GLN A 11 0.85 3.91 -12.01
CA GLN A 11 2.14 4.53 -11.80
C GLN A 11 2.64 4.16 -10.42
N MET A 12 3.91 3.74 -10.30
CA MET A 12 4.50 3.53 -8.98
C MET A 12 4.67 4.88 -8.30
N ALA A 13 4.27 4.97 -7.04
CA ALA A 13 4.48 6.13 -6.21
C ALA A 13 5.02 5.74 -4.83
N THR A 14 5.84 6.59 -4.23
CA THR A 14 6.35 6.40 -2.87
C THR A 14 5.72 7.43 -1.94
N VAL A 15 5.30 7.02 -0.76
CA VAL A 15 4.76 7.93 0.26
C VAL A 15 5.91 8.67 0.92
N ASP A 16 6.01 9.98 0.67
CA ASP A 16 7.03 10.87 1.24
C ASP A 16 6.67 11.25 2.68
N SER A 17 5.46 11.74 2.90
CA SER A 17 5.02 12.20 4.21
C SER A 17 3.51 12.14 4.40
N ILE A 18 3.02 11.98 5.64
CA ILE A 18 1.59 11.95 5.96
C ILE A 18 1.27 13.03 7.00
N ASP A 19 0.35 13.94 6.67
CA ASP A 19 -0.08 15.04 7.55
C ASP A 19 -1.59 15.24 7.49
N GLN A 20 -2.24 15.33 8.66
CA GLN A 20 -3.65 15.71 8.82
C GLN A 20 -4.67 14.98 7.90
N GLY A 21 -4.42 13.72 7.53
CA GLY A 21 -5.32 12.96 6.66
C GLY A 21 -4.98 13.04 5.17
N LEU A 22 -3.87 13.70 4.82
CA LEU A 22 -3.31 13.78 3.47
C LEU A 22 -1.93 13.11 3.45
N ALA A 23 -1.61 12.46 2.34
CA ALA A 23 -0.30 11.91 2.06
C ALA A 23 0.33 12.66 0.89
N ARG A 24 1.61 12.97 1.03
CA ARG A 24 2.46 13.46 -0.04
C ARG A 24 3.11 12.24 -0.66
N ILE A 25 2.94 12.06 -1.96
CA ILE A 25 3.50 10.92 -2.68
C ILE A 25 4.36 11.40 -3.85
N LEU A 26 5.38 10.63 -4.18
CA LEU A 26 6.30 10.86 -5.29
C LEU A 26 5.98 9.86 -6.39
N ILE A 27 5.45 10.33 -7.52
CA ILE A 27 4.95 9.50 -8.64
C ILE A 27 6.04 9.35 -9.71
N GLY A 28 6.29 8.10 -10.08
CA GLY A 28 7.15 7.73 -11.20
C GLY A 28 8.63 8.09 -11.04
N PRO A 29 9.45 7.83 -12.07
CA PRO A 29 10.88 8.15 -12.06
C PRO A 29 11.17 9.66 -12.08
N GLU A 30 10.18 10.48 -12.49
CA GLU A 30 10.30 11.93 -12.50
C GLU A 30 10.11 12.56 -11.11
N ALA A 31 9.76 11.75 -10.10
CA ALA A 31 9.54 12.18 -8.72
C ALA A 31 8.53 13.34 -8.61
N SER A 32 7.43 13.24 -9.38
CA SER A 32 6.35 14.22 -9.35
C SER A 32 5.63 14.15 -8.00
N MET A 33 5.67 15.24 -7.24
CA MET A 33 5.05 15.32 -5.92
C MET A 33 3.55 15.59 -6.05
N GLU A 34 2.72 14.72 -5.47
CA GLU A 34 1.26 14.88 -5.42
C GLU A 34 0.73 14.74 -3.99
N ILE A 35 -0.38 15.45 -3.69
CA ILE A 35 -1.05 15.38 -2.40
C ILE A 35 -2.34 14.58 -2.58
N VAL A 36 -2.42 13.44 -1.90
CA VAL A 36 -3.52 12.48 -2.01
C VAL A 36 -4.17 12.31 -0.64
N PRO A 37 -5.50 12.35 -0.52
CA PRO A 37 -6.16 12.07 0.75
C PRO A 37 -5.96 10.60 1.15
N LEU A 38 -5.72 10.34 2.44
CA LEU A 38 -5.43 9.00 2.96
C LEU A 38 -6.54 7.99 2.67
N ASN A 39 -7.79 8.44 2.48
CA ASN A 39 -8.92 7.58 2.12
C ASN A 39 -8.84 7.02 0.68
N ARG A 40 -7.93 7.53 -0.15
CA ARG A 40 -7.61 7.00 -1.49
C ARG A 40 -6.42 6.05 -1.47
N LEU A 41 -5.71 5.99 -0.35
CA LEU A 41 -4.60 5.07 -0.14
C LEU A 41 -5.07 3.81 0.57
N PRO A 42 -4.36 2.69 0.41
CA PRO A 42 -4.73 1.47 1.10
C PRO A 42 -4.61 1.64 2.62
N ASN A 43 -5.51 1.01 3.36
CA ASN A 43 -5.54 1.11 4.82
C ASN A 43 -4.22 0.62 5.42
N GLY A 44 -3.66 1.42 6.35
CA GLY A 44 -2.38 1.11 6.99
C GLY A 44 -1.15 1.63 6.24
N THR A 45 -1.34 2.41 5.18
CA THR A 45 -0.23 3.12 4.51
C THR A 45 0.55 3.99 5.49
N VAL A 46 1.87 3.86 5.47
CA VAL A 46 2.79 4.68 6.27
C VAL A 46 3.82 5.40 5.39
N GLU A 47 4.57 6.34 5.96
CA GLU A 47 5.66 7.01 5.27
C GLU A 47 6.72 5.99 4.82
N GLY A 48 7.20 6.12 3.58
CA GLY A 48 8.14 5.19 2.95
C GLY A 48 7.50 4.03 2.20
N ASP A 49 6.17 3.83 2.29
CA ASP A 49 5.49 2.79 1.52
C ASP A 49 5.56 3.06 0.01
N THR A 50 5.61 1.98 -0.77
CA THR A 50 5.46 2.06 -2.23
C THR A 50 4.06 1.59 -2.61
N VAL A 51 3.32 2.47 -3.28
CA VAL A 51 1.95 2.21 -3.77
C VAL A 51 1.89 2.33 -5.29
N THR A 52 0.92 1.70 -5.92
CA THR A 52 0.61 1.86 -7.34
C THR A 52 -0.63 2.73 -7.41
N VAL A 53 -0.52 3.88 -8.06
CA VAL A 53 -1.62 4.83 -8.21
C VAL A 53 -2.20 4.78 -9.61
N PHE A 54 -3.53 4.85 -9.70
CA PHE A 54 -4.25 4.90 -10.97
C PHE A 54 -4.79 6.31 -11.18
N MET A 55 -4.27 6.96 -12.22
CA MET A 55 -4.68 8.30 -12.62
C MET A 55 -5.56 8.19 -13.88
N PRO A 56 -6.85 8.59 -13.81
CA PRO A 56 -7.67 8.79 -14.99
C PRO A 56 -7.19 10.02 -15.76
N GLU A 57 -7.60 10.16 -17.03
CA GLU A 57 -7.26 11.30 -17.90
C GLU A 57 -7.62 12.68 -17.32
N SER A 58 -8.46 12.72 -16.28
CA SER A 58 -8.84 13.94 -15.57
C SER A 58 -7.78 14.45 -14.59
N GLY A 59 -6.69 13.71 -14.34
CA GLY A 59 -5.50 14.16 -13.60
C GLY A 59 -5.48 13.92 -12.09
N ASP A 60 -6.56 13.40 -11.49
CA ASP A 60 -6.65 13.13 -10.05
C ASP A 60 -6.45 11.64 -9.73
N ILE A 61 -5.70 11.29 -8.69
CA ILE A 61 -5.59 9.88 -8.26
C ILE A 61 -6.97 9.31 -7.86
N ALA A 62 -7.40 8.31 -8.62
CA ALA A 62 -8.68 7.64 -8.41
C ALA A 62 -8.59 6.59 -7.30
N GLU A 63 -7.51 5.79 -7.31
CA GLU A 63 -7.27 4.68 -6.39
C GLU A 63 -5.78 4.39 -6.27
N ALA A 64 -5.34 3.95 -5.09
CA ALA A 64 -4.00 3.40 -4.88
C ALA A 64 -4.07 2.01 -4.23
N THR A 65 -3.18 1.12 -4.66
CA THR A 65 -2.99 -0.21 -4.07
C THR A 65 -1.55 -0.39 -3.63
N PHE A 66 -1.26 -1.27 -2.68
CA PHE A 66 0.12 -1.56 -2.31
C PHE A 66 0.86 -2.12 -3.53
N SER A 67 1.96 -1.47 -3.93
CA SER A 67 2.90 -2.05 -4.88
C SER A 67 3.62 -3.12 -4.09
N ASN A 68 3.21 -4.38 -4.23
CA ASN A 68 3.77 -5.51 -3.49
C ASN A 68 5.30 -5.48 -3.50
N ALA A 69 5.90 -4.88 -2.49
CA ALA A 69 7.31 -4.95 -2.21
C ALA A 69 7.51 -6.24 -1.41
N PRO A 70 8.26 -7.23 -1.95
CA PRO A 70 8.61 -8.40 -1.16
C PRO A 70 9.58 -7.97 -0.05
N GLY A 71 9.05 -7.73 1.15
CA GLY A 71 9.84 -7.57 2.37
C GLY A 71 9.49 -6.32 3.15
N GLY A 72 8.74 -6.49 4.25
CA GLY A 72 8.53 -5.41 5.20
C GLY A 72 7.32 -5.59 6.10
N ASN A 73 7.23 -6.74 6.80
CA ASN A 73 6.62 -6.85 8.13
C ASN A 73 5.36 -6.01 8.40
N ASN A 74 4.27 -6.19 7.65
CA ASN A 74 2.95 -5.99 8.26
C ASN A 74 2.49 -7.35 8.77
N GLU A 75 3.17 -7.82 9.82
CA GLU A 75 2.55 -8.74 10.76
C GLU A 75 1.28 -8.03 11.22
N ASN A 76 0.15 -8.43 10.66
CA ASN A 76 -1.10 -8.38 11.37
C ASN A 76 -0.98 -9.50 12.41
N PRO A 77 -0.60 -9.26 13.68
CA PRO A 77 -0.96 -10.20 14.72
C PRO A 77 -2.48 -10.10 14.80
N THR A 78 -3.18 -10.90 13.99
CA THR A 78 -4.54 -11.26 14.31
C THR A 78 -4.46 -11.81 15.71
N ALA A 79 -5.01 -11.07 16.66
CA ALA A 79 -5.19 -11.51 18.02
C ALA A 79 -5.83 -12.90 17.99
N GLY A 80 -5.10 -13.92 18.43
CA GLY A 80 -5.67 -15.25 18.60
C GLY A 80 -4.75 -16.41 18.22
N ASP A 81 -3.68 -16.61 18.99
CA ASP A 81 -3.41 -17.94 19.53
C ASP A 81 -2.57 -17.83 20.81
N LEU A 82 -3.24 -17.49 21.92
CA LEU A 82 -2.79 -17.89 23.26
C LEU A 82 -3.62 -19.11 23.64
N GLY A 83 -3.49 -20.18 22.86
CA GLY A 83 -4.33 -21.37 22.93
C GLY A 83 -3.56 -22.62 23.33
N SER A 84 -3.35 -22.78 24.64
CA SER A 84 -2.98 -24.04 25.32
C SER A 84 -1.49 -24.42 25.26
N LEU A 85 -0.75 -23.91 26.23
CA LEU A 85 0.41 -24.64 26.79
C LEU A 85 -0.14 -25.86 27.56
N ASP A 86 -0.55 -26.92 26.86
CA ASP A 86 -0.81 -28.21 27.54
C ASP A 86 0.54 -28.91 27.75
N LEU A 87 1.08 -28.72 28.95
CA LEU A 87 2.23 -29.46 29.45
C LEU A 87 1.81 -30.90 29.74
N HIS A 88 1.83 -31.76 28.72
CA HIS A 88 1.84 -33.21 28.90
C HIS A 88 2.94 -33.85 28.06
N ASP A 89 4.17 -33.77 28.59
CA ASP A 89 5.18 -34.81 28.39
C ASP A 89 6.13 -34.77 29.61
N ARG A 90 5.60 -35.21 30.76
CA ARG A 90 6.45 -35.79 31.80
C ARG A 90 6.28 -37.29 31.67
N ASP A 91 6.98 -37.87 30.70
CA ASP A 91 7.23 -39.29 30.71
C ASP A 91 8.29 -39.65 31.77
N TYR A 92 8.01 -40.80 32.38
CA TYR A 92 8.54 -41.39 33.60
C TYR A 92 10.00 -41.84 33.52
#